data_AF-A0ABD4T8H4-F1
#
_entry.id   AF-A0ABD4T8H4-F1
#
_cell.length_a   1.000
_cell.length_b   1.000
_cell.length_c   1.000
_cell.angle_alpha   90.00
_cell.angle_beta   90.00
_cell.angle_gamma   90.00
#
_symmetry.space_group_name_H-M   'P 1'
#
loop_
_entity.id
_entity.type
_entity.pdbx_description
1 polymer ?
#
loop_
_entity_poly.entity_id
_entity_poly.type
_entity_poly.pdbx_seq_one_letter_code
_entity_poly.pdbx_strand_id
1 'polypeptide(L)'
;MPVDEVLRVPYQLPGSQAWQWINIYTRLSQERIIFLNQPLTMGVANSLISALLYLDSQDPEKPIYLYINSYGDPVAMGLADESAGMMAITACLSIYDTMQHIRSPIITIALGQCIGLATLLLSSGEKGKRGCLPHTELGLVHSYAGIQGQATDIQMTADEMLKKRGLMLEILARNTGQSSEKIAQDMQRSFSLTPENARDYGLIDHVLGGLGESNPG
;
A
#
# COMPACT_ATOMS: atom_id res chain seq x y z
N MET A 1 29.89 5.33 -1.81
CA MET A 1 28.96 4.47 -1.06
C MET A 1 28.62 3.32 -1.98
N PRO A 2 28.76 2.06 -1.54
CA PRO A 2 28.28 0.95 -2.35
C PRO A 2 26.74 1.05 -2.43
N VAL A 3 26.16 0.61 -3.54
CA VAL A 3 24.76 0.86 -3.92
C VAL A 3 23.76 0.11 -3.02
N ASP A 4 24.27 -0.80 -2.19
CA ASP A 4 23.57 -1.71 -1.28
C ASP A 4 23.49 -1.22 0.16
N GLU A 5 24.25 -0.17 0.55
CA GLU A 5 24.14 0.40 1.90
C GLU A 5 23.00 1.41 2.00
N VAL A 6 22.23 1.34 3.09
CA VAL A 6 21.18 2.32 3.34
C VAL A 6 21.81 3.67 3.68
N LEU A 7 21.51 4.68 2.87
CA LEU A 7 22.01 6.04 3.05
C LEU A 7 21.72 6.56 4.46
N ARG A 8 22.75 7.13 5.09
CA ARG A 8 22.63 7.83 6.37
C ARG A 8 22.81 9.31 6.15
N VAL A 9 22.02 10.10 6.87
CA VAL A 9 22.05 11.56 6.81
C VAL A 9 22.26 12.15 8.21
N PRO A 10 22.92 13.32 8.31
CA PRO A 10 23.07 13.99 9.58
C PRO A 10 21.70 14.50 10.07
N TYR A 11 21.40 14.28 11.34
CA TYR A 11 20.21 14.77 12.01
C TYR A 11 20.56 15.33 13.38
N GLN A 12 20.02 16.50 13.69
CA GLN A 12 20.18 17.15 14.98
C GLN A 12 18.87 16.95 15.76
N LEU A 13 18.96 16.28 16.91
CA LEU A 13 17.82 16.14 17.81
C LEU A 13 17.36 17.52 18.29
N PRO A 14 16.04 17.79 18.36
CA PRO A 14 15.52 19.05 18.91
C PRO A 14 16.11 19.31 20.31
N GLY A 15 16.78 20.45 20.49
CA GLY A 15 17.43 20.83 21.75
C GLY A 15 18.83 20.27 21.99
N SER A 16 19.39 19.46 21.08
CA SER A 16 20.78 18.97 21.14
C SER A 16 21.72 19.86 20.34
N GLN A 17 22.97 20.05 20.80
CA GLN A 17 24.05 20.64 19.98
C GLN A 17 24.82 19.59 19.15
N ALA A 18 24.59 18.31 19.42
CA ALA A 18 25.26 17.21 18.75
C ALA A 18 24.40 16.64 17.61
N TRP A 19 25.07 16.29 16.51
CA TRP A 19 24.50 15.61 15.37
C TRP A 19 24.63 14.10 15.52
N GLN A 20 23.66 13.36 14.98
CA GLN A 20 23.68 11.91 14.87
C GLN A 20 23.44 11.51 13.42
N TRP A 21 24.08 10.42 12.99
CA TRP A 21 23.82 9.83 11.67
C TRP A 21 22.64 8.87 11.78
N ILE A 22 21.54 9.20 11.13
CA ILE A 22 20.34 8.35 11.10
C ILE A 22 20.09 7.82 9.70
N ASN A 23 19.33 6.72 9.62
CA ASN A 23 18.88 6.16 8.35
C ASN A 23 17.98 7.16 7.61
N ILE A 24 18.14 7.29 6.29
CA ILE A 24 17.32 8.18 5.45
C ILE A 24 15.81 7.95 5.61
N TYR A 25 15.36 6.70 5.74
CA TYR A 25 13.94 6.40 5.96
C TYR A 25 13.44 6.91 7.31
N THR A 26 14.27 6.87 8.35
CA THR A 26 13.96 7.48 9.66
C THR A 26 13.88 8.99 9.56
N ARG A 27 14.74 9.63 8.76
CA ARG A 27 14.67 11.07 8.54
C ARG A 27 13.40 11.47 7.79
N LEU A 28 13.04 10.70 6.75
CA LEU A 28 11.84 10.95 5.93
C LEU A 28 10.55 10.70 6.72
N SER A 29 10.50 9.69 7.60
CA SER A 29 9.30 9.45 8.41
C SER A 29 9.01 10.59 9.39
N GLN A 30 10.03 11.30 9.88
CA GLN A 30 9.86 12.53 10.67
C GLN A 30 9.22 13.67 9.84
N GLU A 31 9.42 13.67 8.52
CA GLU A 31 8.74 14.55 7.57
C GLU A 31 7.40 13.98 7.09
N ARG A 32 6.87 12.96 7.78
CA ARG A 32 5.61 12.26 7.48
C ARG A 32 5.61 11.53 6.12
N ILE A 33 6.78 11.16 5.62
CA ILE A 33 6.96 10.39 4.40
C ILE A 33 7.32 8.95 4.77
N ILE A 34 6.43 8.00 4.44
CA ILE A 34 6.60 6.57 4.71
C ILE A 34 6.64 5.81 3.38
N PHE A 35 7.50 4.78 3.32
CA PHE A 35 7.60 3.88 2.17
C PHE A 35 7.07 2.49 2.50
N LEU A 36 6.21 1.97 1.62
CA LEU A 36 5.88 0.56 1.53
C LEU A 36 6.57 -0.02 0.29
N ASN A 37 7.76 -0.59 0.49
CA ASN A 37 8.61 -1.12 -0.57
C ASN A 37 8.89 -2.63 -0.45
N GLN A 38 8.07 -3.33 0.35
CA GLN A 38 8.21 -4.75 0.66
C GLN A 38 6.84 -5.44 0.52
N PRO A 39 6.80 -6.78 0.37
CA PRO A 39 5.58 -7.54 0.50
C PRO A 39 4.90 -7.31 1.85
N LEU A 40 3.58 -7.44 1.88
CA LEU A 40 2.77 -7.32 3.09
C LEU A 40 2.91 -8.57 3.93
N THR A 41 3.80 -8.49 4.90
CA THR A 41 3.87 -9.41 6.03
C THR A 41 3.27 -8.74 7.27
N MET A 42 2.92 -9.51 8.29
CA MET A 42 2.44 -8.94 9.56
C MET A 42 3.46 -7.99 10.21
N GLY A 43 4.76 -8.26 10.06
CA GLY A 43 5.81 -7.37 10.56
C GLY A 43 5.83 -6.02 9.85
N VAL A 44 5.70 -6.03 8.51
CA VAL A 44 5.60 -4.81 7.70
C VAL A 44 4.33 -4.03 8.06
N ALA A 45 3.19 -4.71 8.18
CA ALA A 45 1.92 -4.08 8.57
C ALA A 45 2.00 -3.44 9.94
N ASN A 46 2.49 -4.15 10.96
CA ASN A 46 2.63 -3.60 12.30
C ASN A 46 3.56 -2.37 12.34
N SER A 47 4.64 -2.39 11.55
CA SER A 47 5.57 -1.26 11.45
C SER A 47 4.91 -0.04 10.81
N LEU A 48 4.17 -0.25 9.70
CA LEU A 48 3.43 0.81 9.01
C LEU A 48 2.32 1.38 9.90
N ILE A 49 1.49 0.52 10.51
CA ILE A 49 0.41 0.91 11.43
C ILE A 49 0.97 1.74 12.60
N SER A 50 2.08 1.29 13.21
CA SER A 50 2.74 2.01 14.30
C SER A 50 3.18 3.41 13.85
N ALA A 51 3.75 3.52 12.65
CA ALA A 51 4.15 4.81 12.09
C ALA A 51 2.94 5.72 11.82
N LEU A 52 1.86 5.18 11.24
CA LEU A 52 0.63 5.93 10.97
C LEU A 52 0.00 6.48 12.25
N LEU A 53 -0.17 5.65 13.28
CA LEU A 53 -0.72 6.05 14.57
C LEU A 53 0.18 7.08 15.28
N TYR A 54 1.49 6.90 15.23
CA TYR A 54 2.44 7.85 15.78
C TYR A 54 2.32 9.22 15.10
N LEU A 55 2.34 9.26 13.77
CA LEU A 55 2.23 10.52 13.01
C LEU A 55 0.89 11.21 13.23
N ASP A 56 -0.22 10.47 13.31
CA ASP A 56 -1.51 11.04 13.65
C ASP A 56 -1.53 11.67 15.05
N SER A 57 -0.89 11.00 16.03
CA SER A 57 -0.79 11.53 17.40
C SER A 57 0.04 12.82 17.49
N GLN A 58 1.01 13.01 16.60
CA GLN A 58 1.87 14.20 16.60
C GLN A 58 1.14 15.42 16.03
N ASP A 59 0.45 15.22 14.91
CA ASP A 59 -0.30 16.29 14.24
C ASP A 59 -1.38 15.64 13.34
N PRO A 60 -2.64 15.56 13.80
CA PRO A 60 -3.73 14.88 13.09
C PRO A 60 -4.26 15.68 11.89
N GLU A 61 -3.89 16.95 11.74
CA GLU A 61 -4.35 17.78 10.62
C GLU A 61 -3.41 17.69 9.41
N LYS A 62 -2.15 17.31 9.65
CA LYS A 62 -1.13 17.23 8.60
C LYS A 62 -1.22 15.94 7.80
N PRO A 63 -1.03 16.01 6.46
CA PRO A 63 -1.04 14.82 5.63
C PRO A 63 0.12 13.87 5.94
N ILE A 64 -0.11 12.58 5.71
CA ILE A 64 0.92 11.55 5.69
C ILE A 64 1.10 11.10 4.25
N TYR A 65 2.33 11.11 3.75
CA TYR A 65 2.65 10.68 2.40
C TYR A 65 3.10 9.21 2.43
N LEU A 66 2.30 8.34 1.85
CA LEU A 66 2.58 6.91 1.73
C LEU A 66 3.02 6.59 0.30
N TYR A 67 4.32 6.41 0.10
CA TYR A 67 4.89 5.96 -1.16
C TYR A 67 4.84 4.44 -1.25
N ILE A 68 4.28 3.90 -2.33
CA ILE A 68 4.03 2.46 -2.49
C ILE A 68 4.79 1.94 -3.72
N ASN A 69 5.63 0.94 -3.50
CA ASN A 69 6.34 0.17 -4.52
C ASN A 69 6.36 -1.31 -4.11
N SER A 70 5.25 -2.02 -4.32
CA SER A 70 5.05 -3.37 -3.84
C SER A 70 4.05 -4.15 -4.69
N TYR A 71 4.22 -5.47 -4.78
CA TYR A 71 3.19 -6.40 -5.26
C TYR A 71 2.14 -6.72 -4.19
N GLY A 72 2.38 -6.31 -2.95
CA GLY A 72 1.53 -6.59 -1.81
C GLY A 72 1.61 -8.04 -1.32
N ASP A 73 1.41 -9.02 -2.19
CA ASP A 73 1.39 -10.44 -1.84
C ASP A 73 2.80 -11.07 -1.93
N PRO A 74 3.38 -11.59 -0.83
CA PRO A 74 4.68 -12.28 -0.86
C PRO A 74 4.67 -13.57 -1.69
N VAL A 75 3.52 -14.22 -1.84
CA VAL A 75 3.37 -15.43 -2.65
C VAL A 75 3.51 -15.11 -4.13
N ALA A 76 2.88 -14.01 -4.58
CA ALA A 76 2.99 -13.55 -5.98
C ALA A 76 4.43 -13.18 -6.37
N MET A 77 5.27 -12.81 -5.41
CA MET A 77 6.70 -12.54 -5.63
C MET A 77 7.60 -13.78 -5.52
N GLY A 78 7.05 -14.97 -5.22
CA GLY A 78 7.83 -16.18 -4.98
C GLY A 78 8.69 -16.12 -3.72
N LEU A 79 8.34 -15.24 -2.77
CA LEU A 79 9.08 -15.02 -1.53
C LEU A 79 8.52 -15.81 -0.34
N ALA A 80 7.32 -16.37 -0.48
CA ALA A 80 6.67 -17.20 0.51
C ALA A 80 5.85 -18.31 -0.16
N ASP A 81 5.55 -19.37 0.60
CA ASP A 81 4.61 -20.40 0.15
C ASP A 81 3.16 -19.93 0.25
N GLU A 82 2.26 -20.72 -0.32
CA GLU A 82 0.85 -20.38 -0.45
C GLU A 82 0.13 -20.19 0.90
N SER A 83 0.70 -20.63 2.02
CA SER A 83 0.13 -20.38 3.36
C SER A 83 0.23 -18.92 3.79
N ALA A 84 1.16 -18.15 3.21
CA ALA A 84 1.36 -16.75 3.54
C ALA A 84 0.29 -15.81 2.93
N GLY A 85 -0.46 -16.26 1.92
CA GLY A 85 -1.45 -15.44 1.22
C GLY A 85 -2.54 -14.89 2.13
N MET A 86 -3.08 -15.74 3.00
CA MET A 86 -4.11 -15.34 3.97
C MET A 86 -3.57 -14.31 4.98
N MET A 87 -2.29 -14.44 5.37
CA MET A 87 -1.63 -13.48 6.26
C MET A 87 -1.42 -12.14 5.56
N ALA A 88 -1.06 -12.14 4.28
CA ALA A 88 -0.89 -10.91 3.51
C ALA A 88 -2.21 -10.14 3.33
N ILE A 89 -3.32 -10.85 3.08
CA ILE A 89 -4.66 -10.23 3.05
C ILE A 89 -5.00 -9.61 4.40
N THR A 90 -4.75 -10.33 5.50
CA THR A 90 -5.02 -9.83 6.85
C THR A 90 -4.15 -8.60 7.19
N ALA A 91 -2.88 -8.62 6.80
CA ALA A 91 -1.96 -7.49 6.90
C ALA A 91 -2.44 -6.28 6.07
N CYS A 92 -2.95 -6.51 4.86
CA CYS A 92 -3.51 -5.46 4.02
C CYS A 92 -4.74 -4.81 4.66
N LEU A 93 -5.68 -5.62 5.14
CA LEU A 93 -6.91 -5.13 5.76
C LEU A 93 -6.62 -4.36 7.06
N SER A 94 -5.64 -4.78 7.87
CA SER A 94 -5.29 -4.03 9.09
C SER A 94 -4.65 -2.67 8.79
N ILE A 95 -3.82 -2.58 7.75
CA ILE A 95 -3.30 -1.28 7.28
C ILE A 95 -4.45 -0.43 6.75
N TYR A 96 -5.30 -0.99 5.88
CA TYR A 96 -6.45 -0.30 5.32
C TYR A 96 -7.37 0.26 6.42
N ASP A 97 -7.72 -0.53 7.43
CA ASP A 97 -8.58 -0.08 8.53
C ASP A 97 -7.89 1.03 9.34
N THR A 98 -6.59 0.93 9.56
CA THR A 98 -5.81 2.00 10.22
C THR A 98 -5.82 3.28 9.38
N MET A 99 -5.69 3.16 8.06
CA MET A 99 -5.76 4.30 7.13
C MET A 99 -7.10 5.02 7.22
N GLN A 100 -8.20 4.27 7.39
CA GLN A 100 -9.55 4.86 7.56
C GLN A 100 -9.83 5.35 8.98
N HIS A 101 -9.10 4.84 9.98
CA HIS A 101 -9.31 5.15 11.39
C HIS A 101 -8.68 6.48 11.82
N ILE A 102 -7.48 6.78 11.31
CA ILE A 102 -6.75 7.99 11.71
C ILE A 102 -7.36 9.26 11.10
N ARG A 103 -7.07 10.42 11.69
CA ARG A 103 -7.60 11.72 11.24
C ARG A 103 -6.75 12.34 10.14
N SER A 104 -5.45 12.08 10.17
CA SER A 104 -4.48 12.58 9.21
C SER A 104 -4.84 12.10 7.80
N PRO A 105 -4.98 13.00 6.81
CA PRO A 105 -5.26 12.58 5.45
C PRO A 105 -4.05 11.82 4.88
N ILE A 106 -4.29 10.63 4.33
CA ILE A 106 -3.22 9.80 3.77
C ILE A 106 -3.15 10.00 2.26
N ILE A 107 -2.05 10.59 1.81
CA ILE A 107 -1.73 10.81 0.40
C ILE A 107 -0.95 9.60 -0.09
N THR A 108 -1.52 8.82 -1.00
CA THR A 108 -0.89 7.61 -1.54
C THR A 108 -0.23 7.90 -2.89
N ILE A 109 1.02 7.49 -3.06
CA ILE A 109 1.80 7.74 -4.26
C ILE A 109 2.46 6.44 -4.72
N ALA A 110 2.02 5.89 -5.84
CA ALA A 110 2.63 4.70 -6.42
C ALA A 110 3.86 5.04 -7.28
N LEU A 111 4.88 4.20 -7.22
CA LEU A 111 6.08 4.26 -8.05
C LEU A 111 6.64 2.86 -8.30
N GLY A 112 7.31 2.67 -9.44
CA GLY A 112 7.82 1.36 -9.81
C GLY A 112 6.66 0.42 -10.11
N GLN A 113 6.30 -0.44 -9.15
CA GLN A 113 5.18 -1.36 -9.28
C GLN A 113 4.22 -1.25 -8.08
N CYS A 114 2.93 -1.24 -8.35
CA CYS A 114 1.88 -1.27 -7.35
C CYS A 114 0.78 -2.20 -7.83
N ILE A 115 0.80 -3.44 -7.33
CA ILE A 115 -0.01 -4.54 -7.87
C ILE A 115 -0.74 -5.25 -6.73
N GLY A 116 -1.94 -5.78 -7.00
CA GLY A 116 -2.69 -6.63 -6.07
C GLY A 116 -3.08 -5.91 -4.78
N LEU A 117 -2.63 -6.44 -3.64
CA LEU A 117 -2.92 -5.86 -2.31
C LEU A 117 -2.33 -4.44 -2.16
N ALA A 118 -1.20 -4.15 -2.83
CA ALA A 118 -0.64 -2.80 -2.81
C ALA A 118 -1.54 -1.79 -3.53
N THR A 119 -2.17 -2.20 -4.64
CA THR A 119 -3.15 -1.39 -5.38
C THR A 119 -4.39 -1.10 -4.55
N LEU A 120 -4.84 -2.06 -3.73
CA LEU A 120 -5.93 -1.82 -2.78
C LEU A 120 -5.56 -0.70 -1.81
N LEU A 121 -4.37 -0.76 -1.20
CA LEU A 121 -3.90 0.30 -0.29
C LEU A 121 -3.73 1.64 -1.02
N LEU A 122 -3.17 1.65 -2.23
CA LEU A 122 -3.07 2.85 -3.07
C LEU A 122 -4.43 3.50 -3.27
N SER A 123 -5.43 2.73 -3.71
CA SER A 123 -6.77 3.22 -3.99
C SER A 123 -7.52 3.70 -2.73
N SER A 124 -7.04 3.31 -1.55
CA SER A 124 -7.64 3.62 -0.25
C SER A 124 -7.06 4.87 0.42
N GLY A 125 -6.16 5.59 -0.26
CA GLY A 125 -5.76 6.93 0.14
C GLY A 125 -6.90 7.94 0.06
N GLU A 126 -6.67 9.13 0.60
CA GLU A 126 -7.62 10.24 0.60
C GLU A 126 -8.08 10.56 -0.83
N LYS A 127 -9.39 10.59 -1.05
CA LYS A 127 -9.98 10.79 -2.38
C LYS A 127 -9.55 12.13 -2.97
N GLY A 128 -9.12 12.12 -4.22
CA GLY A 128 -8.55 13.31 -4.90
C GLY A 128 -7.06 13.51 -4.62
N LYS A 129 -6.43 12.68 -3.78
CA LYS A 129 -5.01 12.74 -3.43
C LYS A 129 -4.27 11.41 -3.64
N ARG A 130 -4.81 10.51 -4.47
CA ARG A 130 -4.17 9.26 -4.86
C ARG A 130 -3.42 9.49 -6.16
N GLY A 131 -2.11 9.23 -6.18
CA GLY A 131 -1.27 9.53 -7.33
C GLY A 131 -0.34 8.39 -7.73
N CYS A 132 0.23 8.46 -8.93
CA CYS A 132 1.35 7.62 -9.33
C CYS A 132 2.35 8.36 -10.22
N LEU A 133 3.58 7.83 -10.33
CA LEU A 133 4.56 8.34 -11.30
C LEU A 133 4.27 7.82 -12.72
N PRO A 134 4.76 8.49 -13.79
CA PRO A 134 4.33 8.24 -15.18
C PRO A 134 4.71 6.88 -15.76
N HIS A 135 5.60 6.14 -15.11
CA HIS A 135 6.04 4.80 -15.54
C HIS A 135 5.71 3.73 -14.52
N THR A 136 4.78 4.01 -13.61
CA THR A 136 4.36 3.05 -12.59
C THR A 136 3.53 1.95 -13.24
N GLU A 137 3.90 0.70 -13.01
CA GLU A 137 3.06 -0.45 -13.33
C GLU A 137 1.99 -0.60 -12.25
N LEU A 138 0.73 -0.46 -12.63
CA LEU A 138 -0.42 -0.62 -11.75
C LEU A 138 -1.17 -1.89 -12.12
N GLY A 139 -1.64 -2.66 -11.15
CA GLY A 139 -2.35 -3.89 -11.49
C GLY A 139 -3.31 -4.41 -10.44
N LEU A 140 -4.35 -5.07 -10.92
CA LEU A 140 -5.26 -5.87 -10.10
C LEU A 140 -4.99 -7.35 -10.38
N VAL A 141 -4.71 -8.10 -9.31
CA VAL A 141 -4.42 -9.54 -9.36
C VAL A 141 -5.12 -10.18 -8.17
N HIS A 142 -5.63 -11.40 -8.34
CA HIS A 142 -6.14 -12.16 -7.21
C HIS A 142 -5.00 -12.51 -6.23
N SER A 143 -5.27 -12.49 -4.93
CA SER A 143 -4.32 -13.02 -3.95
C SER A 143 -4.14 -14.53 -4.14
N TYR A 144 -2.93 -15.02 -3.91
CA TYR A 144 -2.61 -16.44 -3.99
C TYR A 144 -2.62 -17.04 -2.59
N ALA A 145 -3.50 -18.01 -2.34
CA ALA A 145 -3.56 -18.71 -1.06
C ALA A 145 -3.80 -20.20 -1.27
N GLY A 146 -3.04 -21.01 -0.54
CA GLY A 146 -3.09 -22.47 -0.55
C GLY A 146 -3.55 -22.98 0.79
N ILE A 147 -4.38 -24.01 0.79
CA ILE A 147 -5.03 -24.54 1.98
C ILE A 147 -4.74 -26.03 2.08
N GLN A 148 -4.25 -26.48 3.24
CA GLN A 148 -3.98 -27.88 3.55
C GLN A 148 -4.49 -28.19 4.97
N GLY A 149 -5.02 -29.39 5.19
CA GLY A 149 -5.57 -29.77 6.50
C GLY A 149 -6.65 -30.85 6.40
N GLN A 150 -7.39 -31.07 7.48
CA GLN A 150 -8.58 -31.93 7.44
C GLN A 150 -9.65 -31.30 6.55
N ALA A 151 -10.55 -32.11 5.99
CA ALA A 151 -11.61 -31.62 5.10
C ALA A 151 -12.43 -30.47 5.73
N THR A 152 -12.71 -30.55 7.03
CA THR A 152 -13.39 -29.49 7.79
C THR A 152 -12.57 -28.20 7.85
N ASP A 153 -11.27 -28.29 8.12
CA ASP A 153 -10.38 -27.12 8.19
C ASP A 153 -10.23 -26.46 6.82
N ILE A 154 -10.15 -27.28 5.76
CA ILE A 154 -10.11 -26.80 4.38
C ILE A 154 -11.38 -26.00 4.07
N GLN A 155 -12.55 -26.55 4.40
CA GLN A 155 -13.82 -25.89 4.15
C GLN A 155 -13.94 -24.56 4.92
N MET A 156 -13.63 -24.55 6.21
CA MET A 156 -13.68 -23.33 7.03
C MET A 156 -12.74 -22.24 6.49
N THR A 157 -11.52 -22.62 6.13
CA THR A 157 -10.51 -21.68 5.62
C THR A 157 -10.90 -21.13 4.24
N ALA A 158 -11.49 -21.97 3.37
CA ALA A 158 -11.99 -21.56 2.07
C ALA A 158 -13.14 -20.55 2.21
N ASP A 159 -14.08 -20.79 3.13
CA ASP A 159 -15.19 -19.87 3.40
C ASP A 159 -14.68 -18.51 3.92
N GLU A 160 -13.68 -18.50 4.80
CA GLU A 160 -13.07 -17.26 5.27
C GLU A 160 -12.33 -16.51 4.15
N MET A 161 -11.63 -17.24 3.27
CA MET A 161 -10.97 -16.65 2.10
C MET A 161 -11.98 -15.97 1.18
N LEU A 162 -13.12 -16.62 0.91
CA LEU A 162 -14.17 -16.06 0.08
C LEU A 162 -14.79 -14.80 0.72
N LYS A 163 -14.98 -14.79 2.04
CA LYS A 163 -15.44 -13.59 2.77
C LYS A 163 -14.46 -12.43 2.64
N LYS A 164 -13.16 -12.66 2.88
CA LYS A 164 -12.13 -11.61 2.75
C LYS A 164 -12.00 -11.13 1.30
N ARG A 165 -12.12 -12.03 0.33
CA ARG A 165 -12.19 -11.66 -1.09
C ARG A 165 -13.37 -10.73 -1.37
N GLY A 166 -14.56 -11.05 -0.85
CA GLY A 166 -15.75 -10.19 -0.96
C GLY A 166 -15.49 -8.78 -0.44
N LEU A 167 -14.93 -8.67 0.77
CA LEU A 167 -14.56 -7.39 1.39
C LEU A 167 -13.58 -6.59 0.52
N MET A 168 -12.54 -7.23 -0.03
CA MET A 168 -11.58 -6.54 -0.91
C MET A 168 -12.25 -6.01 -2.19
N LEU A 169 -13.17 -6.78 -2.78
CA LEU A 169 -13.92 -6.36 -3.96
C LEU A 169 -14.81 -5.15 -3.64
N GLU A 170 -15.50 -5.16 -2.50
CA GLU A 170 -16.31 -4.03 -2.03
C GLU A 170 -15.49 -2.77 -1.79
N ILE A 171 -14.31 -2.90 -1.16
CA ILE A 171 -13.38 -1.79 -0.95
C ILE A 171 -12.96 -1.19 -2.29
N LEU A 172 -12.48 -2.03 -3.22
CA LEU A 172 -12.07 -1.58 -4.55
C LEU A 172 -13.23 -0.96 -5.33
N ALA A 173 -14.43 -1.53 -5.26
CA ALA A 173 -15.63 -1.02 -5.91
C ALA A 173 -15.96 0.39 -5.41
N ARG A 174 -15.96 0.59 -4.09
CA ARG A 174 -16.19 1.90 -3.48
C ARG A 174 -15.10 2.91 -3.85
N ASN A 175 -13.83 2.49 -3.86
CA ASN A 175 -12.70 3.37 -4.13
C ASN A 175 -12.63 3.81 -5.60
N THR A 176 -13.02 2.93 -6.53
CA THR A 176 -12.92 3.14 -7.98
C THR A 176 -14.21 3.64 -8.62
N GLY A 177 -15.35 3.36 -8.02
CA GLY A 177 -16.68 3.54 -8.64
C GLY A 177 -17.08 2.43 -9.62
N GLN A 178 -16.26 1.39 -9.78
CA GLN A 178 -16.62 0.21 -10.58
C GLN A 178 -17.50 -0.75 -9.77
N SER A 179 -18.29 -1.59 -10.45
CA SER A 179 -19.02 -2.68 -9.81
C SER A 179 -18.09 -3.78 -9.30
N SER A 180 -18.42 -4.43 -8.17
CA SER A 180 -17.68 -5.58 -7.63
C SER A 180 -17.53 -6.72 -8.65
N GLU A 181 -18.53 -6.94 -9.51
CA GLU A 181 -18.52 -7.97 -10.55
C GLU A 181 -17.44 -7.68 -11.61
N LYS A 182 -17.35 -6.44 -12.08
CA LYS A 182 -16.32 -5.99 -13.03
C LYS A 182 -14.93 -6.16 -12.42
N ILE A 183 -14.72 -5.70 -11.19
CA ILE A 183 -13.42 -5.84 -10.51
C ILE A 183 -13.08 -7.33 -10.36
N ALA A 184 -14.05 -8.16 -9.96
CA ALA A 184 -13.83 -9.60 -9.81
C ALA A 184 -13.42 -10.25 -11.13
N GLN A 185 -14.03 -9.85 -12.24
CA GLN A 185 -13.69 -10.32 -13.59
C GLN A 185 -12.29 -9.85 -14.02
N ASP A 186 -11.98 -8.56 -13.81
CA ASP A 186 -10.68 -8.00 -14.16
C ASP A 186 -9.56 -8.67 -13.35
N MET A 187 -9.79 -8.98 -12.06
CA MET A 187 -8.84 -9.69 -11.19
C MET A 187 -8.64 -11.18 -11.52
N GLN A 188 -9.49 -11.81 -12.35
CA GLN A 188 -9.34 -13.23 -12.70
C GLN A 188 -8.10 -13.51 -13.57
N ARG A 189 -7.61 -12.50 -14.29
CA ARG A 189 -6.35 -12.54 -15.04
C ARG A 189 -5.46 -11.43 -14.53
N SER A 190 -4.16 -11.51 -14.82
CA SER A 190 -3.26 -10.40 -14.51
C SER A 190 -3.73 -9.16 -15.28
N PHE A 191 -4.29 -8.18 -14.57
CA PHE A 191 -4.85 -6.97 -15.15
C PHE A 191 -3.95 -5.79 -14.84
N SER A 192 -2.95 -5.58 -15.71
CA SER A 192 -2.05 -4.43 -15.66
C SER A 192 -2.64 -3.23 -16.38
N LEU A 193 -2.40 -2.05 -15.82
CA LEU A 193 -2.91 -0.76 -16.26
C LEU A 193 -1.75 0.22 -16.39
N THR A 194 -1.79 1.05 -17.43
CA THR A 194 -0.97 2.26 -17.47
C THR A 194 -1.47 3.26 -16.42
N PRO A 195 -0.65 4.21 -15.97
CA PRO A 195 -1.08 5.31 -15.10
C PRO A 195 -2.38 5.99 -15.53
N GLU A 196 -2.54 6.28 -16.83
CA GLU A 196 -3.73 6.93 -17.38
C GLU A 196 -4.95 6.01 -17.28
N ASN A 197 -4.81 4.74 -17.66
CA ASN A 197 -5.88 3.77 -17.55
C ASN A 197 -6.26 3.51 -16.10
N ALA A 198 -5.30 3.52 -15.17
CA ALA A 198 -5.55 3.35 -13.74
C ALA A 198 -6.33 4.54 -13.16
N ARG A 199 -6.04 5.77 -13.62
CA ARG A 199 -6.81 6.96 -13.29
C ARG A 199 -8.24 6.84 -13.82
N ASP A 200 -8.40 6.50 -15.09
CA ASP A 200 -9.70 6.37 -15.73
C ASP A 200 -10.52 5.20 -15.14
N TYR A 201 -9.85 4.17 -14.64
CA TYR A 201 -10.47 3.08 -13.88
C TYR A 201 -10.92 3.50 -12.48
N GLY A 202 -10.32 4.56 -11.91
CA GLY A 202 -10.62 5.11 -10.59
C GLY A 202 -9.68 4.65 -9.46
N LEU A 203 -8.58 3.94 -9.78
CA LEU A 203 -7.60 3.47 -8.79
C LEU A 203 -6.75 4.61 -8.21
N ILE A 204 -6.53 5.64 -9.01
CA ILE A 204 -5.81 6.86 -8.65
C ILE A 204 -6.57 8.07 -9.17
N ASP A 205 -6.20 9.25 -8.70
CA ASP A 205 -6.76 10.53 -9.14
C ASP A 205 -5.80 11.27 -10.09
N HIS A 206 -4.48 11.13 -9.90
CA HIS A 206 -3.47 11.91 -10.64
C HIS A 206 -2.28 11.08 -11.13
N VAL A 207 -1.79 11.41 -12.32
CA VAL A 207 -0.47 10.99 -12.79
C VAL A 207 0.49 12.16 -12.58
N LEU A 208 1.49 11.98 -11.71
CA LEU A 208 2.41 13.03 -11.31
C LEU A 208 3.49 13.20 -12.39
N GLY A 209 3.32 14.20 -13.26
CA GLY A 209 4.35 14.62 -14.21
C GLY A 209 5.60 15.18 -13.51
N GLY A 210 6.75 15.17 -14.19
CA GLY A 210 8.02 15.65 -13.62
C GLY A 210 7.89 17.05 -13.00
N LEU A 211 8.66 17.31 -11.94
CA LEU A 211 8.78 18.59 -11.23
C LEU A 211 9.07 19.74 -12.22
N GLY A 212 8.02 20.33 -12.78
CA GLY A 212 8.14 21.25 -13.92
C GLY A 212 6.81 21.75 -14.47
N GLU A 213 5.72 20.99 -14.29
CA GLU A 213 4.39 21.53 -14.54
C GLU A 213 3.77 22.00 -13.22
N SER A 214 3.82 23.32 -13.07
CA SER A 214 3.18 24.11 -12.03
C SER A 214 1.79 23.57 -11.66
N ASN A 215 1.65 23.21 -10.39
CA ASN A 215 0.37 23.03 -9.72
C ASN A 215 -0.48 24.31 -9.89
N PRO A 216 -1.63 24.30 -10.58
CA PRO A 216 -2.57 25.39 -10.50
C PRO A 216 -3.65 25.03 -9.46
N GLY A 217 -3.52 25.58 -8.25
CA GLY A 217 -4.60 25.63 -7.25
C GLY A 217 -4.50 24.60 -6.14
#